data_AF-A0A0C2VSU5-F1
#
_entry.id   AF-A0A0C2VSU5-F1
#
_cell.length_a   1.000
_cell.length_b   1.000
_cell.length_c   1.000
_cell.angle_alpha   90.00
_cell.angle_beta   90.00
_cell.angle_gamma   90.00
#
_symmetry.space_group_name_H-M   'P 1'
#
loop_
_entity.id
_entity.type
_entity.pdbx_description
1 polymer ?
#
loop_
_entity_poly.entity_id
_entity_poly.type
_entity_poly.pdbx_seq_one_letter_code
_entity_poly.pdbx_strand_id
1 'polypeptide(L)'
;MRSQCRYGSTPRDRKHQRLNALKARLKQVGCPYRFDAISRQNSTVKSALLSRFPITKTHEITPNRSHQSRAILEVTVDIEGKALTIFVNHWKSKHSNGKESKRIAYAKALMERIQKLPSGSEYIMVGDFNSNYDELHTIEEKFNDTSGKTGINHTLKTLYNDNFVNLSTLSTHPDRALHYNLWLELNPDERWSKKFYGQRSTIDSIIIPKNMLDKASIEYKIDSFGIFKAPYLFSKGGLNRWEIKHRKHTKQGYSDHLPLYATFTTHATNQAINTQPTPKVLPTHNLNDAIAPLYEIESISTPIALHDVKVIMKRRSVAIIQQNPHSRGIFIYKDTAKLEEGKSYNLSVEHITQYNGLKEITKISNVTPIGNINIMEYIKDASKGFDVNTLKQNEVYTNLVGVYQKRKLHVGEQKIDIFFKDKEATPPNGSKIKIKFAHIGYYYQKQIVIYDSDDFTLLEQ
;
A
#
# COMPACT_ATOMS: atom_id res chain seq x y z
N MET A 1 -48.87 -42.22 15.05
CA MET A 1 -48.50 -41.12 14.12
C MET A 1 -47.28 -40.41 14.68
N ARG A 2 -46.14 -40.51 13.98
CA ARG A 2 -44.84 -40.01 14.45
C ARG A 2 -44.74 -38.50 14.22
N SER A 3 -44.52 -37.74 15.30
CA SER A 3 -44.10 -36.35 15.26
C SER A 3 -42.65 -36.25 14.74
N GLN A 4 -42.46 -35.74 13.53
CA GLN A 4 -41.13 -35.39 13.03
C GLN A 4 -40.66 -34.09 13.68
N CYS A 5 -39.73 -34.21 14.63
CA CYS A 5 -38.88 -33.12 15.08
C CYS A 5 -38.07 -32.60 13.88
N ARG A 6 -38.35 -31.36 13.44
CA ARG A 6 -37.50 -30.62 12.52
C ARG A 6 -36.21 -30.24 13.25
N TYR A 7 -35.16 -31.04 13.11
CA TYR A 7 -33.81 -30.64 13.48
C TYR A 7 -33.36 -29.48 12.61
N GLY A 8 -33.31 -28.28 13.18
CA GLY A 8 -32.68 -27.13 12.55
C GLY A 8 -31.18 -27.37 12.38
N SER A 9 -30.66 -27.24 11.16
CA SER A 9 -29.24 -27.39 10.85
C SER A 9 -28.37 -26.47 11.73
N THR A 10 -27.31 -27.00 12.33
CA THR A 10 -26.43 -26.21 13.20
C THR A 10 -25.68 -25.12 12.40
N PRO A 11 -25.16 -24.05 13.02
CA PRO A 11 -24.31 -23.06 12.33
C PRO A 11 -23.10 -23.68 11.58
N ARG A 12 -22.60 -24.83 12.07
CA ARG A 12 -21.53 -25.62 11.45
C ARG A 12 -21.97 -26.22 10.10
N ASP A 13 -23.19 -26.77 10.05
CA ASP A 13 -23.77 -27.38 8.84
C ASP A 13 -24.04 -26.33 7.77
N ARG A 14 -24.50 -25.14 8.18
CA ARG A 14 -24.81 -24.04 7.25
C ARG A 14 -23.61 -23.56 6.44
N LYS A 15 -22.39 -23.57 7.00
CA LYS A 15 -21.19 -23.11 6.27
C LYS A 15 -20.66 -24.14 5.28
N HIS A 16 -20.69 -25.42 5.64
CA HIS A 16 -20.42 -26.50 4.70
C HIS A 16 -21.43 -26.49 3.55
N GLN A 17 -22.71 -26.24 3.85
CA GLN A 17 -23.74 -26.06 2.82
C GLN A 17 -23.44 -24.89 1.87
N ARG A 18 -22.92 -23.76 2.38
CA ARG A 18 -22.52 -22.62 1.52
C ARG A 18 -21.31 -22.96 0.64
N LEU A 19 -20.31 -23.65 1.17
CA LEU A 19 -19.17 -24.13 0.38
C LEU A 19 -19.62 -25.09 -0.72
N ASN A 20 -20.52 -26.03 -0.39
CA ASN A 20 -21.11 -26.94 -1.37
C ASN A 20 -21.90 -26.21 -2.45
N ALA A 21 -22.67 -25.17 -2.09
CA ALA A 21 -23.37 -24.34 -3.07
C ALA A 21 -22.40 -23.59 -3.98
N LEU A 22 -21.27 -23.08 -3.46
CA LEU A 22 -20.21 -22.48 -4.26
C LEU A 22 -19.61 -23.50 -5.23
N LYS A 23 -19.25 -24.71 -4.75
CA LYS A 23 -18.74 -25.79 -5.62
C LYS A 23 -19.71 -26.16 -6.72
N ALA A 24 -21.00 -26.28 -6.40
CA ALA A 24 -22.05 -26.58 -7.37
C ALA A 24 -22.14 -25.48 -8.45
N ARG A 25 -22.10 -24.20 -8.04
CA ARG A 25 -22.10 -23.08 -8.98
C ARG A 25 -20.84 -23.07 -9.86
N LEU A 26 -19.67 -23.29 -9.26
CA LEU A 26 -18.39 -23.37 -9.98
C LEU A 26 -18.40 -24.49 -11.03
N LYS A 27 -18.95 -25.66 -10.69
CA LYS A 27 -19.16 -26.76 -11.65
C LYS A 27 -20.08 -26.33 -12.81
N GLN A 28 -21.18 -25.64 -12.51
CA GLN A 28 -22.14 -25.19 -13.52
C GLN A 28 -21.54 -24.17 -14.52
N VAL A 29 -20.62 -23.33 -14.07
CA VAL A 29 -19.96 -22.32 -14.92
C VAL A 29 -18.67 -22.83 -15.60
N GLY A 30 -18.43 -24.16 -15.60
CA GLY A 30 -17.28 -24.76 -16.28
C GLY A 30 -15.96 -24.72 -15.49
N CYS A 31 -15.99 -24.36 -14.21
CA CYS A 31 -14.80 -24.28 -13.35
C CYS A 31 -14.87 -25.26 -12.16
N PRO A 32 -15.00 -26.58 -12.39
CA PRO A 32 -15.19 -27.53 -11.30
C PRO A 32 -13.95 -27.65 -10.40
N TYR A 33 -14.17 -27.60 -9.09
CA TYR A 33 -13.19 -27.98 -8.07
C TYR A 33 -13.66 -29.26 -7.40
N ARG A 34 -12.89 -30.34 -7.55
CA ARG A 34 -13.29 -31.68 -7.09
C ARG A 34 -13.09 -31.83 -5.59
N PHE A 35 -12.02 -31.24 -5.06
CA PHE A 35 -11.60 -31.39 -3.68
C PHE A 35 -11.81 -30.08 -2.91
N ASP A 36 -12.06 -30.19 -1.61
CA ASP A 36 -12.16 -29.05 -0.72
C ASP A 36 -11.74 -29.40 0.71
N ALA A 37 -11.34 -28.38 1.45
CA ALA A 37 -11.11 -28.43 2.88
C ALA A 37 -11.65 -27.17 3.52
N ILE A 38 -12.19 -27.27 4.74
CA ILE A 38 -12.71 -26.13 5.50
C ILE A 38 -12.46 -26.36 6.98
N SER A 39 -12.07 -25.29 7.68
CA SER A 39 -11.86 -25.36 9.14
C SER A 39 -13.13 -25.79 9.87
N ARG A 40 -12.98 -26.70 10.83
CA ARG A 40 -14.02 -27.30 11.67
C ARG A 40 -14.26 -26.50 12.95
N GLN A 41 -13.32 -25.64 13.35
CA GLN A 41 -13.48 -24.73 14.48
C GLN A 41 -14.80 -23.93 14.40
N ASN A 42 -15.45 -23.74 15.55
CA ASN A 42 -16.72 -23.02 15.61
C ASN A 42 -16.48 -21.50 15.69
N SER A 43 -16.28 -20.87 14.53
CA SER A 43 -16.06 -19.42 14.39
C SER A 43 -17.11 -18.78 13.49
N THR A 44 -17.27 -17.46 13.54
CA THR A 44 -18.11 -16.68 12.60
C THR A 44 -17.50 -16.57 11.21
N VAL A 45 -16.18 -16.70 11.07
CA VAL A 45 -15.45 -16.71 9.78
C VAL A 45 -14.56 -17.95 9.70
N LYS A 46 -14.64 -18.70 8.60
CA LYS A 46 -13.87 -19.95 8.39
C LYS A 46 -12.98 -19.83 7.16
N SER A 47 -11.75 -20.31 7.26
CA SER A 47 -10.88 -20.54 6.12
C SER A 47 -11.30 -21.82 5.40
N ALA A 48 -11.29 -21.78 4.07
CA ALA A 48 -11.56 -22.91 3.21
C ALA A 48 -10.61 -22.90 2.01
N LEU A 49 -10.36 -24.08 1.45
CA LEU A 49 -9.55 -24.30 0.25
C LEU A 49 -10.38 -25.12 -0.73
N LEU A 50 -10.38 -24.70 -2.00
CA LEU A 50 -10.92 -25.47 -3.11
C LEU A 50 -9.75 -25.91 -4.00
N SER A 51 -9.70 -27.18 -4.38
CA SER A 51 -8.62 -27.73 -5.20
C SER A 51 -9.13 -28.55 -6.38
N ARG A 52 -8.43 -28.43 -7.51
CA ARG A 52 -8.57 -29.35 -8.65
C ARG A 52 -7.74 -30.63 -8.45
N PHE A 53 -6.71 -30.54 -7.62
CA PHE A 53 -5.79 -31.61 -7.26
C PHE A 53 -6.21 -32.31 -5.97
N PRO A 54 -5.93 -33.62 -5.81
CA PRO A 54 -6.28 -34.38 -4.61
C PRO A 54 -5.77 -33.74 -3.31
N ILE A 55 -6.62 -33.68 -2.29
CA ILE A 55 -6.21 -33.31 -0.93
C ILE A 55 -5.88 -34.60 -0.20
N THR A 56 -4.63 -34.73 0.26
CA THR A 56 -4.14 -35.94 0.94
C THR A 56 -4.16 -35.81 2.45
N LYS A 57 -4.05 -34.58 2.97
CA LYS A 57 -4.06 -34.32 4.42
C LYS A 57 -4.69 -32.97 4.73
N THR A 58 -5.40 -32.90 5.85
CA THR A 58 -5.93 -31.65 6.42
C THR A 58 -5.65 -31.60 7.91
N HIS A 59 -5.21 -30.45 8.39
CA HIS A 59 -4.93 -30.20 9.80
C HIS A 59 -5.32 -28.76 10.17
N GLU A 60 -5.58 -28.50 11.45
CA GLU A 60 -5.94 -27.16 11.95
C GLU A 60 -4.97 -26.74 13.04
N ILE A 61 -4.30 -25.61 12.82
CA ILE A 61 -3.36 -25.04 13.80
C ILE A 61 -4.14 -24.00 14.59
N THR A 62 -4.21 -24.19 15.90
CA THR A 62 -4.89 -23.26 16.80
C THR A 62 -3.85 -22.30 17.39
N PRO A 63 -3.88 -21.00 17.04
CA PRO A 63 -2.83 -20.05 17.41
C PRO A 63 -2.83 -19.67 18.89
N ASN A 64 -3.98 -19.83 19.57
CA ASN A 64 -4.08 -19.74 21.02
C ASN A 64 -5.31 -20.51 21.50
N ARG A 65 -5.32 -20.92 22.78
CA ARG A 65 -6.44 -21.65 23.40
C ARG A 65 -7.72 -20.81 23.61
N SER A 66 -7.75 -19.54 23.18
CA SER A 66 -8.95 -18.71 23.30
C SER A 66 -9.99 -19.12 22.26
N HIS A 67 -11.25 -19.27 22.70
CA HIS A 67 -12.40 -19.54 21.84
C HIS A 67 -12.67 -18.47 20.76
N GLN A 68 -11.97 -17.34 20.80
CA GLN A 68 -12.11 -16.24 19.82
C GLN A 68 -11.07 -16.27 18.70
N SER A 69 -10.07 -17.16 18.75
CA SER A 69 -9.08 -17.27 17.68
C SER A 69 -9.60 -18.12 16.52
N ARG A 70 -9.13 -17.81 15.31
CA ARG A 70 -9.41 -18.56 14.09
C ARG A 70 -8.27 -19.54 13.85
N ALA A 71 -8.59 -20.79 13.55
CA ALA A 71 -7.60 -21.78 13.18
C ALA A 71 -6.98 -21.43 11.83
N ILE A 72 -5.68 -21.69 11.69
CA ILE A 72 -4.99 -21.73 10.40
C ILE A 72 -5.29 -23.11 9.80
N LEU A 73 -5.84 -23.13 8.60
CA LEU A 73 -6.15 -24.38 7.89
C LEU A 73 -4.91 -24.83 7.12
N GLU A 74 -4.34 -25.96 7.52
CA GLU A 74 -3.23 -26.61 6.84
C GLU A 74 -3.78 -27.71 5.93
N VAL A 75 -3.44 -27.66 4.64
CA VAL A 75 -3.89 -28.62 3.64
C VAL A 75 -2.71 -29.10 2.83
N THR A 76 -2.48 -30.40 2.74
CA THR A 76 -1.54 -30.98 1.80
C THR A 76 -2.29 -31.42 0.55
N VAL A 77 -1.83 -30.94 -0.60
CA VAL A 77 -2.36 -31.22 -1.93
C VAL A 77 -1.31 -31.99 -2.72
N ASP A 78 -1.74 -33.03 -3.44
CA ASP A 78 -0.87 -33.78 -4.35
C ASP A 78 -0.98 -33.23 -5.77
N ILE A 79 0.10 -32.62 -6.25
CA ILE A 79 0.23 -32.07 -7.60
C ILE A 79 1.20 -32.95 -8.38
N GLU A 80 0.68 -33.84 -9.22
CA GLU A 80 1.49 -34.71 -10.09
C GLU A 80 2.51 -35.58 -9.31
N GLY A 81 2.12 -36.08 -8.15
CA GLY A 81 2.98 -36.88 -7.26
C GLY A 81 3.84 -36.05 -6.32
N LYS A 82 3.76 -34.71 -6.38
CA LYS A 82 4.52 -33.78 -5.53
C LYS A 82 3.60 -33.17 -4.47
N ALA A 83 3.99 -33.26 -3.21
CA ALA A 83 3.21 -32.76 -2.09
C ALA A 83 3.42 -31.24 -1.90
N LEU A 84 2.33 -30.46 -1.95
CA LEU A 84 2.32 -29.03 -1.62
C LEU A 84 1.54 -28.80 -0.32
N THR A 85 2.16 -28.19 0.68
CA THR A 85 1.45 -27.81 1.91
C THR A 85 0.97 -26.35 1.85
N ILE A 86 -0.33 -26.11 2.03
CA ILE A 86 -0.91 -24.77 1.97
C ILE A 86 -1.47 -24.41 3.35
N PHE A 87 -0.97 -23.32 3.91
CA PHE A 87 -1.45 -22.72 5.15
C PHE A 87 -2.39 -21.55 4.83
N VAL A 88 -3.70 -21.76 4.98
CA VAL A 88 -4.73 -20.74 4.75
C VAL A 88 -5.00 -19.96 6.04
N ASN A 89 -4.61 -18.70 6.02
CA ASN A 89 -4.55 -17.79 7.17
C ASN A 89 -5.72 -16.82 7.19
N HIS A 90 -6.22 -16.54 8.40
CA HIS A 90 -7.09 -15.39 8.68
C HIS A 90 -6.83 -14.88 10.11
N TRP A 91 -5.77 -14.08 10.27
CA TRP A 91 -5.25 -13.64 11.56
C TRP A 91 -6.13 -12.64 12.26
N LYS A 92 -5.94 -12.40 13.57
CA LYS A 92 -6.77 -11.46 14.33
C LYS A 92 -6.75 -10.04 13.73
N SER A 93 -7.92 -9.54 13.35
CA SER A 93 -8.11 -8.17 12.82
C SER A 93 -7.77 -7.09 13.84
N LYS A 94 -7.38 -5.90 13.35
CA LYS A 94 -7.19 -4.68 14.16
C LYS A 94 -8.48 -4.15 14.81
N HIS A 95 -9.66 -4.59 14.36
CA HIS A 95 -10.96 -4.26 14.99
C HIS A 95 -11.05 -4.72 16.46
N SER A 96 -11.83 -3.97 17.26
CA SER A 96 -12.04 -4.21 18.69
C SER A 96 -10.72 -4.26 19.47
N ASN A 97 -9.82 -3.30 19.20
CA ASN A 97 -8.50 -3.21 19.83
C ASN A 97 -7.66 -4.50 19.65
N GLY A 98 -7.62 -5.00 18.41
CA GLY A 98 -6.80 -6.15 18.04
C GLY A 98 -5.33 -5.77 17.91
N LYS A 99 -4.60 -5.85 19.03
CA LYS A 99 -3.18 -5.52 19.10
C LYS A 99 -2.27 -6.48 18.31
N GLU A 100 -1.06 -6.05 18.01
CA GLU A 100 -0.05 -6.80 17.25
C GLU A 100 0.36 -8.11 17.93
N SER A 101 0.44 -8.14 19.26
CA SER A 101 0.68 -9.37 20.03
C SER A 101 -0.26 -10.51 19.65
N LYS A 102 -1.53 -10.20 19.32
CA LYS A 102 -2.52 -11.19 18.90
C LYS A 102 -2.23 -11.76 17.51
N ARG A 103 -1.58 -11.00 16.61
CA ARG A 103 -1.14 -11.45 15.29
C ARG A 103 0.20 -12.20 15.38
N ILE A 104 1.11 -11.75 16.23
CA ILE A 104 2.33 -12.49 16.58
C ILE A 104 2.02 -13.91 17.08
N ALA A 105 0.95 -14.10 17.86
CA ALA A 105 0.54 -15.45 18.29
C ALA A 105 0.22 -16.39 17.11
N TYR A 106 -0.39 -15.89 16.03
CA TYR A 106 -0.62 -16.68 14.81
C TYR A 106 0.70 -16.98 14.11
N ALA A 107 1.55 -15.97 13.97
CA ALA A 107 2.86 -16.13 13.35
C ALA A 107 3.72 -17.17 14.07
N LYS A 108 3.74 -17.17 15.41
CA LYS A 108 4.46 -18.15 16.23
C LYS A 108 3.93 -19.56 16.02
N ALA A 109 2.61 -19.76 16.10
CA ALA A 109 2.01 -21.07 15.89
C ALA A 109 2.25 -21.62 14.47
N LEU A 110 2.25 -20.73 13.46
CA LEU A 110 2.59 -21.08 12.09
C LEU A 110 4.06 -21.50 11.96
N MET A 111 4.99 -20.73 12.52
CA MET A 111 6.42 -21.07 12.51
C MET A 111 6.73 -22.36 13.26
N GLU A 112 6.11 -22.59 14.42
CA GLU A 112 6.23 -23.85 15.17
C GLU A 112 5.75 -25.06 14.35
N ARG A 113 4.70 -24.88 13.53
CA ARG A 113 4.24 -25.94 12.63
C ARG A 113 5.19 -26.15 11.46
N ILE A 114 5.69 -25.08 10.86
CA ILE A 114 6.65 -25.11 9.74
C ILE A 114 7.94 -25.83 10.16
N GLN A 115 8.45 -25.57 11.35
CA GLN A 115 9.65 -26.24 11.89
C GLN A 115 9.49 -27.76 12.03
N LYS A 116 8.25 -28.26 12.10
CA LYS A 116 7.94 -29.70 12.18
C LYS A 116 7.68 -30.32 10.81
N LEU A 117 7.75 -29.56 9.72
CA LEU A 117 7.71 -30.12 8.38
C LEU A 117 9.04 -30.83 8.06
N PRO A 118 9.03 -31.87 7.21
CA PRO A 118 10.26 -32.45 6.68
C PRO A 118 11.15 -31.37 6.06
N SER A 119 12.47 -31.48 6.26
CA SER A 119 13.42 -30.60 5.57
C SER A 119 13.24 -30.75 4.07
N GLY A 120 13.15 -29.62 3.36
CA GLY A 120 12.88 -29.64 1.92
C GLY A 120 11.43 -29.34 1.54
N SER A 121 10.49 -29.36 2.49
CA SER A 121 9.06 -29.26 2.17
C SER A 121 8.70 -27.97 1.43
N GLU A 122 7.89 -28.11 0.37
CA GLU A 122 7.28 -27.00 -0.35
C GLU A 122 5.98 -26.60 0.34
N TYR A 123 5.86 -25.31 0.67
CA TYR A 123 4.65 -24.79 1.28
C TYR A 123 4.37 -23.34 0.91
N ILE A 124 3.10 -22.96 1.03
CA ILE A 124 2.62 -21.60 0.80
C ILE A 124 1.86 -21.14 2.03
N MET A 125 2.17 -19.96 2.53
CA MET A 125 1.34 -19.25 3.50
C MET A 125 0.51 -18.21 2.76
N VAL A 126 -0.81 -18.36 2.79
CA VAL A 126 -1.74 -17.52 2.00
C VAL A 126 -2.97 -17.11 2.81
N GLY A 127 -3.49 -15.92 2.57
CA GLY A 127 -4.77 -15.46 3.13
C GLY A 127 -4.68 -14.08 3.74
N ASP A 128 -5.62 -13.75 4.64
CA ASP A 128 -5.72 -12.44 5.31
C ASP A 128 -4.91 -12.46 6.63
N PHE A 129 -3.71 -11.91 6.58
CA PHE A 129 -2.82 -11.77 7.74
C PHE A 129 -3.22 -10.59 8.64
N ASN A 130 -4.14 -9.72 8.19
CA ASN A 130 -4.51 -8.48 8.89
C ASN A 130 -3.30 -7.59 9.24
N SER A 131 -2.20 -7.75 8.50
CA SER A 131 -0.94 -7.02 8.60
C SER A 131 -0.44 -6.75 7.19
N ASN A 132 0.03 -5.54 6.92
CA ASN A 132 0.62 -5.20 5.63
C ASN A 132 1.94 -5.96 5.41
N TYR A 133 2.35 -6.14 4.15
CA TYR A 133 3.65 -6.76 3.84
C TYR A 133 4.83 -6.01 4.51
N ASP A 134 4.66 -4.71 4.80
CA ASP A 134 5.61 -3.79 5.44
C ASP A 134 5.12 -3.31 6.82
N GLU A 135 4.38 -4.16 7.55
CA GLU A 135 3.79 -3.80 8.86
C GLU A 135 4.81 -3.19 9.85
N LEU A 136 6.10 -3.54 9.76
CA LEU A 136 7.17 -2.92 10.55
C LEU A 136 7.18 -1.38 10.43
N HIS A 137 6.85 -0.86 9.25
CA HIS A 137 6.82 0.57 8.93
C HIS A 137 5.41 1.15 9.02
N THR A 138 4.39 0.32 8.85
CA THR A 138 2.99 0.78 8.71
C THR A 138 2.11 0.49 9.93
N ILE A 139 2.64 -0.16 10.96
CA ILE A 139 1.90 -0.40 12.20
C ILE A 139 1.57 0.93 12.90
N GLU A 140 0.29 1.16 13.15
CA GLU A 140 -0.16 2.33 13.92
C GLU A 140 0.10 2.12 15.41
N GLU A 141 0.58 3.16 16.10
CA GLU A 141 0.94 3.12 17.52
C GLU A 141 -0.16 2.53 18.42
N LYS A 142 -1.42 2.87 18.15
CA LYS A 142 -2.57 2.34 18.90
C LYS A 142 -2.70 0.80 18.82
N PHE A 143 -2.10 0.13 17.84
CA PHE A 143 -2.11 -1.32 17.70
C PHE A 143 -0.77 -1.97 18.08
N ASN A 144 0.28 -1.17 18.28
CA ASN A 144 1.62 -1.61 18.61
C ASN A 144 1.78 -1.81 20.13
N ASP A 145 1.60 -3.03 20.61
CA ASP A 145 1.90 -3.43 21.99
C ASP A 145 3.16 -4.31 22.09
N THR A 146 4.00 -4.25 21.05
CA THR A 146 5.12 -5.16 20.81
C THR A 146 6.42 -4.42 20.51
N SER A 147 6.45 -3.11 20.76
CA SER A 147 7.62 -2.24 20.54
C SER A 147 8.16 -2.34 19.11
N GLY A 148 7.28 -2.33 18.12
CA GLY A 148 7.62 -2.37 16.70
C GLY A 148 7.88 -3.78 16.13
N LYS A 149 7.94 -4.82 16.97
CA LYS A 149 8.03 -6.21 16.49
C LYS A 149 6.69 -6.64 15.90
N THR A 150 6.71 -7.23 14.71
CA THR A 150 5.51 -7.63 13.96
C THR A 150 5.50 -9.11 13.63
N GLY A 151 4.31 -9.71 13.54
CA GLY A 151 4.10 -11.10 13.20
C GLY A 151 4.54 -11.40 11.78
N ILE A 152 4.05 -10.62 10.81
CA ILE A 152 4.30 -10.85 9.39
C ILE A 152 5.77 -10.62 9.00
N ASN A 153 6.48 -9.68 9.63
CA ASN A 153 7.85 -9.37 9.25
C ASN A 153 8.88 -10.08 10.11
N HIS A 154 8.81 -9.89 11.43
CA HIS A 154 9.83 -10.40 12.34
C HIS A 154 9.62 -11.87 12.67
N THR A 155 8.38 -12.28 12.97
CA THR A 155 8.10 -13.65 13.41
C THR A 155 8.09 -14.63 12.24
N LEU A 156 7.47 -14.27 11.11
CA LEU A 156 7.52 -15.08 9.88
C LEU A 156 8.85 -14.94 9.13
N LYS A 157 9.85 -14.22 9.67
CA LYS A 157 11.17 -14.07 9.05
C LYS A 157 11.13 -13.62 7.59
N THR A 158 10.30 -12.61 7.28
CA THR A 158 10.38 -11.89 5.99
C THR A 158 11.36 -10.71 6.05
N LEU A 159 12.11 -10.61 7.14
CA LEU A 159 13.22 -9.68 7.33
C LEU A 159 14.52 -10.44 7.58
N TYR A 160 15.62 -9.86 7.13
CA TYR A 160 16.97 -10.24 7.48
C TYR A 160 17.79 -8.96 7.69
N ASN A 161 18.41 -8.80 8.87
CA ASN A 161 19.10 -7.58 9.28
C ASN A 161 18.25 -6.31 9.03
N ASP A 162 16.99 -6.34 9.49
CA ASP A 162 15.98 -5.28 9.33
C ASP A 162 15.62 -4.88 7.88
N ASN A 163 16.12 -5.62 6.89
CA ASN A 163 15.77 -5.46 5.49
C ASN A 163 14.80 -6.54 5.03
N PHE A 164 13.89 -6.23 4.11
CA PHE A 164 13.02 -7.23 3.51
C PHE A 164 13.84 -8.32 2.81
N VAL A 165 13.53 -9.58 3.11
CA VAL A 165 14.07 -10.72 2.37
C VAL A 165 13.58 -10.59 0.94
N ASN A 166 14.49 -10.38 -0.01
CA ASN A 166 14.21 -10.39 -1.45
C ASN A 166 14.59 -11.76 -2.07
N LEU A 167 14.31 -11.97 -3.36
CA LEU A 167 14.62 -13.24 -4.03
C LEU A 167 16.12 -13.59 -4.01
N SER A 168 16.99 -12.59 -4.12
CA SER A 168 18.46 -12.77 -4.06
C SER A 168 18.89 -13.24 -2.67
N THR A 169 18.42 -12.56 -1.62
CA THR A 169 18.65 -12.97 -0.22
C THR A 169 18.09 -14.37 0.03
N LEU A 170 16.84 -14.63 -0.35
CA LEU A 170 16.21 -15.94 -0.10
C LEU A 170 16.97 -17.09 -0.78
N SER A 171 17.45 -16.87 -2.00
CA SER A 171 18.13 -17.90 -2.80
C SER A 171 19.55 -18.19 -2.29
N THR A 172 20.27 -17.17 -1.85
CA THR A 172 21.69 -17.30 -1.45
C THR A 172 21.88 -17.59 0.04
N HIS A 173 20.98 -17.12 0.90
CA HIS A 173 21.17 -17.21 2.35
C HIS A 173 21.02 -18.65 2.87
N PRO A 174 21.85 -19.11 3.83
CA PRO A 174 21.80 -20.49 4.32
C PRO A 174 20.59 -20.80 5.22
N ASP A 175 20.04 -19.79 5.92
CA ASP A 175 18.85 -19.97 6.76
C ASP A 175 17.60 -20.28 5.91
N ARG A 176 17.16 -21.55 5.94
CA ARG A 176 15.94 -22.03 5.25
C ARG A 176 14.64 -21.57 5.90
N ALA A 177 14.70 -20.91 7.06
CA ALA A 177 13.53 -20.37 7.73
C ALA A 177 13.18 -18.94 7.28
N LEU A 178 13.98 -18.33 6.40
CA LEU A 178 13.61 -17.06 5.76
C LEU A 178 12.47 -17.29 4.76
N HIS A 179 11.62 -16.27 4.62
CA HIS A 179 10.49 -16.30 3.70
C HIS A 179 10.44 -15.04 2.84
N TYR A 180 9.94 -15.23 1.61
CA TYR A 180 9.71 -14.14 0.67
C TYR A 180 8.22 -13.83 0.56
N ASN A 181 7.86 -12.57 0.80
CA ASN A 181 6.50 -12.08 0.58
C ASN A 181 6.37 -11.59 -0.86
N LEU A 182 5.45 -12.18 -1.63
CA LEU A 182 5.33 -11.94 -3.07
C LEU A 182 4.93 -10.49 -3.41
N TRP A 183 4.41 -9.71 -2.45
CA TRP A 183 4.19 -8.27 -2.65
C TRP A 183 5.45 -7.53 -3.11
N LEU A 184 6.64 -8.04 -2.75
CA LEU A 184 7.91 -7.42 -3.11
C LEU A 184 8.23 -7.49 -4.62
N GLU A 185 7.51 -8.29 -5.40
CA GLU A 185 7.64 -8.30 -6.87
C GLU A 185 7.01 -7.09 -7.54
N LEU A 186 5.94 -6.56 -6.95
CA LEU A 186 5.19 -5.48 -7.55
C LEU A 186 5.78 -4.14 -7.16
N ASN A 187 5.58 -3.14 -8.02
CA ASN A 187 5.88 -1.76 -7.66
C ASN A 187 4.95 -1.33 -6.50
N PRO A 188 5.43 -0.48 -5.57
CA PRO A 188 4.64 -0.06 -4.40
C PRO A 188 3.22 0.45 -4.71
N ASP A 189 3.01 1.12 -5.85
CA ASP A 189 1.71 1.66 -6.30
C ASP A 189 0.68 0.58 -6.64
N GLU A 190 1.18 -0.58 -7.06
CA GLU A 190 0.38 -1.74 -7.40
C GLU A 190 0.03 -2.57 -6.16
N ARG A 191 0.77 -2.39 -5.05
CA ARG A 191 0.67 -3.17 -3.81
C ARG A 191 -0.57 -2.83 -2.99
N TRP A 192 -1.71 -3.43 -3.35
CA TRP A 192 -2.88 -3.40 -2.50
C TRP A 192 -3.91 -4.46 -2.89
N SER A 193 -4.51 -5.11 -1.89
CA SER A 193 -5.67 -5.97 -2.05
C SER A 193 -6.93 -5.33 -1.47
N LYS A 194 -6.80 -4.38 -0.55
CA LYS A 194 -7.92 -3.73 0.12
C LYS A 194 -7.81 -2.21 0.04
N LYS A 195 -8.97 -1.55 -0.09
CA LYS A 195 -9.09 -0.09 -0.06
C LYS A 195 -10.22 0.35 0.86
N PHE A 196 -9.90 1.12 1.91
CA PHE A 196 -10.87 1.63 2.88
C PHE A 196 -10.69 3.13 3.10
N TYR A 197 -11.73 3.93 2.85
CA TYR A 197 -11.67 5.41 2.88
C TYR A 197 -10.46 6.02 2.17
N GLY A 198 -10.11 5.48 0.99
CA GLY A 198 -8.97 5.94 0.20
C GLY A 198 -7.62 5.33 0.58
N GLN A 199 -7.48 4.75 1.77
CA GLN A 199 -6.26 4.07 2.21
C GLN A 199 -6.17 2.67 1.58
N ARG A 200 -5.03 2.39 0.95
CA ARG A 200 -4.66 1.09 0.39
C ARG A 200 -3.92 0.27 1.44
N SER A 201 -4.15 -1.04 1.44
CA SER A 201 -3.47 -1.98 2.34
C SER A 201 -3.23 -3.33 1.69
N THR A 202 -2.25 -4.07 2.21
CA THR A 202 -1.74 -5.36 1.72
C THR A 202 -1.95 -6.46 2.74
N ILE A 203 -3.09 -6.42 3.43
CA ILE A 203 -3.37 -7.33 4.53
C ILE A 203 -3.57 -8.78 4.11
N ASP A 204 -3.85 -9.01 2.83
CA ASP A 204 -3.79 -10.33 2.22
C ASP A 204 -2.36 -10.55 1.68
N SER A 205 -1.77 -11.73 1.87
CA SER A 205 -0.43 -12.02 1.35
C SER A 205 -0.32 -13.46 0.83
N ILE A 206 0.63 -13.67 -0.08
CA ILE A 206 1.18 -14.98 -0.44
C ILE A 206 2.65 -14.93 -0.06
N ILE A 207 3.09 -15.86 0.77
CA ILE A 207 4.45 -15.92 1.31
C ILE A 207 5.00 -17.32 1.10
N ILE A 208 6.22 -17.42 0.57
CA ILE A 208 6.85 -18.68 0.14
C ILE A 208 8.23 -18.88 0.80
N PRO A 209 8.67 -20.13 1.00
CA PRO A 209 10.01 -20.46 1.48
C PRO A 209 11.03 -20.54 0.34
N LYS A 210 12.30 -20.63 0.74
CA LYS A 210 13.43 -20.89 -0.18
C LYS A 210 13.24 -22.13 -1.06
N ASN A 211 12.60 -23.17 -0.52
CA ASN A 211 12.37 -24.45 -1.20
C ASN A 211 11.48 -24.36 -2.46
N MET A 212 10.84 -23.23 -2.71
CA MET A 212 10.10 -23.00 -3.96
C MET A 212 10.94 -22.28 -5.03
N LEU A 213 12.25 -22.14 -4.82
CA LEU A 213 13.20 -21.49 -5.74
C LEU A 213 14.44 -22.37 -6.04
N ASP A 214 14.51 -23.58 -5.46
CA ASP A 214 15.70 -24.44 -5.51
C ASP A 214 15.71 -25.44 -6.67
N LYS A 215 14.66 -25.44 -7.50
CA LYS A 215 14.48 -26.31 -8.67
C LYS A 215 14.32 -27.80 -8.32
N ALA A 216 14.01 -28.13 -7.07
CA ALA A 216 13.92 -29.53 -6.64
C ALA A 216 12.55 -30.16 -6.93
N SER A 217 11.44 -29.43 -6.78
CA SER A 217 10.11 -30.03 -6.80
C SER A 217 9.04 -29.09 -7.36
N ILE A 218 8.41 -28.26 -6.52
CA ILE A 218 7.37 -27.29 -6.92
C ILE A 218 7.97 -25.90 -6.84
N GLU A 219 8.17 -25.29 -8.00
CA GLU A 219 8.79 -23.98 -8.13
C GLU A 219 7.75 -22.89 -8.21
N TYR A 220 8.07 -21.77 -7.59
CA TYR A 220 7.39 -20.52 -7.84
C TYR A 220 7.84 -19.93 -9.19
N LYS A 221 6.88 -19.43 -9.97
CA LYS A 221 7.18 -18.66 -11.18
C LYS A 221 7.39 -17.19 -10.79
N ILE A 222 8.63 -16.74 -10.79
CA ILE A 222 9.03 -15.34 -10.56
C ILE A 222 8.24 -14.42 -11.49
N ASP A 223 7.85 -13.26 -10.97
CA ASP A 223 7.04 -12.23 -11.66
C ASP A 223 5.63 -12.70 -12.03
N SER A 224 5.13 -13.78 -11.41
CA SER A 224 3.76 -14.27 -11.64
C SER A 224 2.76 -13.83 -10.58
N PHE A 225 3.22 -13.18 -9.51
CA PHE A 225 2.33 -12.63 -8.50
C PHE A 225 1.53 -11.45 -9.07
N GLY A 226 0.26 -11.38 -8.73
CA GLY A 226 -0.59 -10.28 -9.16
C GLY A 226 -1.89 -10.16 -8.39
N ILE A 227 -2.60 -9.08 -8.70
CA ILE A 227 -3.91 -8.76 -8.13
C ILE A 227 -4.94 -8.82 -9.24
N PHE A 228 -5.98 -9.62 -9.06
CA PHE A 228 -7.07 -9.71 -10.03
C PHE A 228 -7.97 -8.46 -9.94
N LYS A 229 -7.87 -7.57 -10.92
CA LYS A 229 -8.54 -6.25 -10.96
C LYS A 229 -9.53 -6.15 -12.13
N ALA A 230 -10.57 -6.99 -12.15
CA ALA A 230 -11.61 -6.89 -13.19
C ALA A 230 -12.56 -5.69 -12.94
N PRO A 231 -13.03 -4.99 -13.99
CA PRO A 231 -13.85 -3.77 -13.84
C PRO A 231 -15.08 -3.93 -12.94
N TYR A 232 -15.73 -5.09 -12.96
CA TYR A 232 -16.92 -5.36 -12.14
C TYR A 232 -16.65 -5.41 -10.62
N LEU A 233 -15.39 -5.60 -10.21
CA LEU A 233 -14.97 -5.54 -8.80
C LEU A 233 -14.91 -4.11 -8.26
N PHE A 234 -15.16 -3.10 -9.11
CA PHE A 234 -15.12 -1.70 -8.76
C PHE A 234 -16.49 -1.04 -8.95
N SER A 235 -16.76 -0.05 -8.11
CA SER A 235 -17.91 0.83 -8.20
C SER A 235 -17.45 2.29 -8.06
N LYS A 236 -18.35 3.27 -8.23
CA LYS A 236 -18.00 4.70 -8.07
C LYS A 236 -17.31 4.94 -6.72
N GLY A 237 -16.01 5.22 -6.74
CA GLY A 237 -15.20 5.59 -5.58
C GLY A 237 -14.52 4.45 -4.81
N GLY A 238 -14.67 3.17 -5.19
CA GLY A 238 -14.06 2.08 -4.41
C GLY A 238 -14.32 0.66 -4.92
N LEU A 239 -14.03 -0.32 -4.07
CA LEU A 239 -14.35 -1.72 -4.34
C LEU A 239 -15.85 -1.96 -4.23
N ASN A 240 -16.38 -2.73 -5.18
CA ASN A 240 -17.76 -3.18 -5.22
C ASN A 240 -17.98 -4.26 -4.15
N ARG A 241 -18.08 -3.83 -2.89
CA ARG A 241 -18.23 -4.70 -1.72
C ARG A 241 -19.63 -5.28 -1.59
N TRP A 242 -19.75 -6.39 -0.87
CA TRP A 242 -21.05 -6.96 -0.50
C TRP A 242 -21.97 -5.92 0.14
N GLU A 243 -23.19 -5.86 -0.38
CA GLU A 243 -24.23 -4.99 0.13
C GLU A 243 -25.03 -5.67 1.24
N ILE A 244 -25.19 -4.94 2.36
CA ILE A 244 -25.94 -5.41 3.53
C ILE A 244 -27.04 -4.39 3.84
N LYS A 245 -28.30 -4.84 3.84
CA LYS A 245 -29.46 -4.06 4.25
C LYS A 245 -30.20 -4.79 5.37
N HIS A 246 -30.54 -4.08 6.44
CA HIS A 246 -31.18 -4.68 7.65
C HIS A 246 -30.46 -5.95 8.15
N ARG A 247 -29.11 -5.90 8.20
CA ARG A 247 -28.24 -7.03 8.60
C ARG A 247 -28.36 -8.29 7.72
N LYS A 248 -28.92 -8.19 6.51
CA LYS A 248 -29.01 -9.28 5.53
C LYS A 248 -28.29 -8.88 4.24
N HIS A 249 -27.59 -9.84 3.65
CA HIS A 249 -26.92 -9.67 2.37
C HIS A 249 -27.96 -9.50 1.25
N THR A 250 -27.81 -8.49 0.39
CA THR A 250 -28.78 -8.18 -0.69
C THR A 250 -28.54 -8.98 -1.98
N LYS A 251 -27.48 -9.79 -2.01
CA LYS A 251 -26.98 -10.54 -3.19
C LYS A 251 -26.33 -9.64 -4.25
N GLN A 252 -25.94 -8.43 -3.87
CA GLN A 252 -25.22 -7.49 -4.72
C GLN A 252 -23.80 -7.25 -4.19
N GLY A 253 -22.89 -6.87 -5.10
CA GLY A 253 -21.47 -6.69 -4.81
C GLY A 253 -20.67 -8.00 -4.71
N TYR A 254 -19.37 -7.87 -4.47
CA TYR A 254 -18.40 -8.98 -4.54
C TYR A 254 -17.54 -9.13 -3.29
N SER A 255 -16.75 -8.13 -2.93
CA SER A 255 -15.78 -8.21 -1.82
C SER A 255 -15.19 -6.84 -1.55
N ASP A 256 -14.82 -6.56 -0.30
CA ASP A 256 -13.99 -5.41 0.07
C ASP A 256 -12.48 -5.69 -0.04
N HIS A 257 -12.12 -6.88 -0.53
CA HIS A 257 -10.76 -7.32 -0.84
C HIS A 257 -10.68 -7.85 -2.29
N LEU A 258 -9.57 -7.59 -2.98
CA LEU A 258 -9.25 -8.11 -4.30
C LEU A 258 -8.53 -9.46 -4.19
N PRO A 259 -8.80 -10.41 -5.11
CA PRO A 259 -8.07 -11.69 -5.15
C PRO A 259 -6.60 -11.50 -5.50
N LEU A 260 -5.72 -12.20 -4.78
CA LEU A 260 -4.31 -12.38 -5.14
C LEU A 260 -4.14 -13.68 -5.92
N TYR A 261 -3.21 -13.69 -6.87
CA TYR A 261 -2.81 -14.90 -7.58
C TYR A 261 -1.29 -14.98 -7.73
N ALA A 262 -0.80 -16.20 -7.89
CA ALA A 262 0.59 -16.53 -8.16
C ALA A 262 0.62 -17.87 -8.92
N THR A 263 1.63 -18.08 -9.76
CA THR A 263 1.79 -19.31 -10.55
C THR A 263 2.92 -20.16 -9.98
N PHE A 264 2.67 -21.46 -9.89
CA PHE A 264 3.63 -22.47 -9.46
C PHE A 264 3.70 -23.59 -10.50
N THR A 265 4.85 -24.25 -10.60
CA THR A 265 5.11 -25.26 -11.63
C THR A 265 5.88 -26.45 -11.08
N THR A 266 5.52 -27.63 -11.55
CA THR A 266 6.22 -28.89 -11.27
C THR A 266 7.36 -29.14 -12.28
N HIS A 267 7.44 -28.35 -13.35
CA HIS A 267 8.49 -28.45 -14.37
C HIS A 267 9.72 -27.63 -13.98
N ALA A 268 10.91 -28.15 -14.29
CA ALA A 268 12.16 -27.42 -14.14
C ALA A 268 12.10 -26.09 -14.91
N THR A 269 12.46 -25.00 -14.25
CA THR A 269 12.46 -23.67 -14.86
C THR A 269 13.87 -23.11 -14.98
N ASN A 270 14.18 -22.59 -16.17
CA ASN A 270 15.38 -21.77 -16.40
C ASN A 270 15.10 -20.30 -16.09
N GLN A 271 14.45 -20.04 -14.95
CA GLN A 271 14.22 -18.68 -14.49
C GLN A 271 15.55 -18.10 -14.00
N ALA A 272 15.94 -16.97 -14.58
CA ALA A 272 17.00 -16.15 -14.02
C ALA A 272 16.43 -15.47 -12.78
N ILE A 273 16.95 -15.81 -11.61
CA ILE A 273 16.82 -14.94 -10.45
C ILE A 273 17.68 -13.73 -10.81
N ASN A 274 17.07 -12.65 -11.28
CA ASN A 274 17.78 -11.38 -11.39
C ASN A 274 18.22 -11.02 -9.95
N THR A 275 19.49 -11.26 -9.66
CA THR A 275 20.11 -11.07 -8.34
C THR A 275 20.24 -9.61 -7.96
N GLN A 276 19.98 -8.74 -8.92
CA GLN A 276 19.65 -7.35 -8.71
C GLN A 276 18.13 -7.28 -8.65
N PRO A 277 17.47 -6.72 -7.60
CA PRO A 277 16.34 -5.89 -7.95
C PRO A 277 16.90 -5.02 -9.06
N THR A 278 16.30 -4.99 -10.24
CA THR A 278 16.46 -3.75 -10.97
C THR A 278 15.84 -2.76 -9.98
N PRO A 279 16.59 -1.86 -9.31
CA PRO A 279 16.02 -0.54 -9.27
C PRO A 279 15.63 -0.33 -10.73
N LYS A 280 14.42 0.16 -10.99
CA LYS A 280 14.37 1.13 -12.06
C LYS A 280 15.45 2.12 -11.66
N VAL A 281 16.65 1.91 -12.20
CA VAL A 281 17.72 2.87 -12.25
C VAL A 281 16.92 4.05 -12.71
N LEU A 282 16.69 5.00 -11.80
CA LEU A 282 16.27 6.33 -12.21
C LEU A 282 17.20 6.58 -13.38
N PRO A 283 16.67 6.72 -14.61
CA PRO A 283 17.54 6.95 -15.74
C PRO A 283 18.49 8.03 -15.26
N THR A 284 19.77 7.91 -15.59
CA THR A 284 20.74 9.00 -15.43
C THR A 284 20.24 10.15 -16.30
N HIS A 285 19.12 10.74 -15.90
CA HIS A 285 18.58 11.98 -16.32
C HIS A 285 19.57 12.99 -15.78
N ASN A 286 19.92 13.93 -16.65
CA ASN A 286 20.71 15.11 -16.31
C ASN A 286 20.59 15.46 -14.83
N LEU A 287 21.74 15.55 -14.14
CA LEU A 287 21.85 16.01 -12.74
C LEU A 287 21.05 17.32 -12.46
N ASN A 288 20.70 18.03 -13.54
CA ASN A 288 19.92 19.25 -13.59
C ASN A 288 18.40 19.08 -13.30
N ASP A 289 17.76 17.90 -13.39
CA ASP A 289 16.32 17.75 -13.06
C ASP A 289 16.00 16.39 -12.40
N ALA A 290 16.63 16.13 -11.26
CA ALA A 290 16.42 14.95 -10.42
C ALA A 290 15.11 15.02 -9.60
N ILE A 291 14.44 16.18 -9.52
CA ILE A 291 13.15 16.31 -8.82
C ILE A 291 11.99 15.75 -9.64
N ALA A 292 11.95 15.95 -10.96
CA ALA A 292 10.83 15.49 -11.78
C ALA A 292 10.55 13.97 -11.63
N PRO A 293 11.56 13.08 -11.64
CA PRO A 293 11.35 11.65 -11.41
C PRO A 293 10.77 11.29 -10.03
N LEU A 294 10.92 12.15 -9.01
CA LEU A 294 10.36 11.90 -7.68
C LEU A 294 8.83 11.80 -7.71
N TYR A 295 8.17 12.41 -8.71
CA TYR A 295 6.72 12.31 -8.88
C TYR A 295 6.24 10.94 -9.37
N GLU A 296 7.14 10.14 -9.95
CA GLU A 296 6.83 8.83 -10.51
C GLU A 296 7.09 7.67 -9.52
N ILE A 297 7.72 7.94 -8.37
CA ILE A 297 8.06 6.94 -7.36
C ILE A 297 7.22 7.14 -6.10
N GLU A 298 6.62 6.10 -5.52
CA GLU A 298 5.77 6.26 -4.33
C GLU A 298 6.52 6.31 -3.00
N SER A 299 7.68 5.65 -2.91
CA SER A 299 8.51 5.54 -1.71
C SER A 299 10.00 5.43 -2.08
N ILE A 300 10.89 5.75 -1.13
CA ILE A 300 12.34 5.67 -1.31
C ILE A 300 12.87 4.51 -0.46
N SER A 301 13.57 3.56 -1.10
CA SER A 301 14.26 2.46 -0.42
C SER A 301 15.73 2.76 -0.15
N THR A 302 16.33 3.63 -0.96
CA THR A 302 17.71 4.09 -0.85
C THR A 302 17.73 5.61 -1.04
N PRO A 303 18.37 6.38 -0.14
CA PRO A 303 18.29 7.83 -0.18
C PRO A 303 18.71 8.40 -1.54
N ILE A 304 17.93 9.37 -2.04
CA ILE A 304 18.19 10.01 -3.34
C ILE A 304 18.92 11.33 -3.10
N ALA A 305 20.14 11.46 -3.60
CA ALA A 305 20.88 12.70 -3.54
C ALA A 305 20.29 13.72 -4.53
N LEU A 306 20.00 14.92 -4.04
CA LEU A 306 19.67 16.08 -4.84
C LEU A 306 20.77 17.12 -4.67
N HIS A 307 21.28 17.60 -5.80
CA HIS A 307 22.35 18.59 -5.84
C HIS A 307 21.80 19.96 -6.23
N ASP A 308 22.35 21.00 -5.59
CA ASP A 308 22.03 22.41 -5.85
C ASP A 308 20.52 22.68 -5.96
N VAL A 309 19.76 22.28 -4.94
CA VAL A 309 18.34 22.58 -4.81
C VAL A 309 18.14 23.95 -4.18
N LYS A 310 17.24 24.75 -4.74
CA LYS A 310 16.93 26.12 -4.33
C LYS A 310 15.65 26.11 -3.51
N VAL A 311 15.67 26.74 -2.34
CA VAL A 311 14.47 26.90 -1.51
C VAL A 311 13.75 28.16 -1.98
N ILE A 312 12.74 27.98 -2.83
CA ILE A 312 12.02 29.08 -3.49
C ILE A 312 10.84 29.61 -2.67
N MET A 313 10.41 28.84 -1.67
CA MET A 313 9.38 29.24 -0.72
C MET A 313 9.60 28.51 0.61
N LYS A 314 9.51 29.20 1.74
CA LYS A 314 9.47 28.58 3.08
C LYS A 314 8.43 29.27 3.95
N ARG A 315 7.53 28.49 4.56
CA ARG A 315 6.51 28.98 5.50
C ARG A 315 6.43 28.05 6.70
N ARG A 316 6.82 28.52 7.89
CA ARG A 316 6.85 27.70 9.11
C ARG A 316 7.59 26.36 8.88
N SER A 317 6.86 25.25 8.87
CA SER A 317 7.33 23.87 8.72
C SER A 317 7.19 23.31 7.30
N VAL A 318 7.02 24.17 6.30
CA VAL A 318 6.93 23.75 4.89
C VAL A 318 7.90 24.52 4.02
N ALA A 319 8.39 23.87 2.96
CA ALA A 319 9.23 24.47 1.96
C ALA A 319 8.90 23.92 0.56
N ILE A 320 9.13 24.72 -0.48
CA ILE A 320 9.20 24.25 -1.87
C ILE A 320 10.66 24.36 -2.31
N ILE A 321 11.19 23.26 -2.84
CA ILE A 321 12.51 23.23 -3.46
C ILE A 321 12.42 22.98 -4.96
N GLN A 322 13.37 23.52 -5.72
CA GLN A 322 13.46 23.38 -7.18
C GLN A 322 14.94 23.41 -7.61
N GLN A 323 15.33 22.70 -8.66
CA GLN A 323 16.75 22.69 -9.12
C GLN A 323 17.02 23.78 -10.16
N ASN A 324 16.09 24.01 -11.09
CA ASN A 324 16.22 24.96 -12.20
C ASN A 324 14.91 25.70 -12.49
N PRO A 325 14.92 26.91 -13.09
CA PRO A 325 13.73 27.71 -13.38
C PRO A 325 12.59 26.97 -14.12
N HIS A 326 12.93 25.98 -14.95
CA HIS A 326 11.96 25.20 -15.74
C HIS A 326 11.69 23.79 -15.17
N SER A 327 12.40 23.39 -14.12
CA SER A 327 12.25 22.07 -13.49
C SER A 327 11.01 22.00 -12.58
N ARG A 328 10.63 20.79 -12.17
CA ARG A 328 9.57 20.62 -11.17
C ARG A 328 10.02 21.12 -9.81
N GLY A 329 9.18 21.90 -9.14
CA GLY A 329 9.27 22.09 -7.69
C GLY A 329 8.78 20.83 -6.94
N ILE A 330 9.18 20.64 -5.68
CA ILE A 330 8.61 19.62 -4.79
C ILE A 330 8.46 20.16 -3.36
N PHE A 331 7.39 19.74 -2.69
CA PHE A 331 7.04 20.17 -1.34
C PHE A 331 7.75 19.34 -0.28
N ILE A 332 8.32 20.00 0.72
CA ILE A 332 8.90 19.39 1.92
C ILE A 332 8.00 19.72 3.11
N TYR A 333 7.58 18.69 3.83
CA TYR A 333 6.73 18.80 5.01
C TYR A 333 7.49 18.43 6.29
N LYS A 334 7.42 19.32 7.30
CA LYS A 334 7.97 19.19 8.66
C LYS A 334 9.49 19.18 8.78
N ASP A 335 10.24 18.56 7.87
CA ASP A 335 11.70 18.44 7.97
C ASP A 335 12.45 19.60 7.32
N THR A 336 12.07 20.84 7.66
CA THR A 336 12.56 22.07 7.00
C THR A 336 13.41 22.97 7.91
N ALA A 337 13.78 22.49 9.10
CA ALA A 337 14.48 23.30 10.10
C ALA A 337 15.88 23.77 9.64
N LYS A 338 16.54 22.98 8.78
CA LYS A 338 17.88 23.28 8.23
C LYS A 338 17.85 24.08 6.93
N LEU A 339 16.67 24.46 6.45
CA LEU A 339 16.48 25.14 5.17
C LEU A 339 16.06 26.58 5.39
N GLU A 340 16.54 27.49 4.55
CA GLU A 340 16.17 28.90 4.53
C GLU A 340 15.75 29.32 3.12
N GLU A 341 14.71 30.16 3.00
CA GLU A 341 14.26 30.71 1.72
C GLU A 341 15.36 31.57 1.09
N GLY A 342 15.54 31.48 -0.23
CA GLY A 342 16.60 32.22 -0.93
C GLY A 342 17.99 31.62 -0.79
N LYS A 343 18.12 30.40 -0.25
CA LYS A 343 19.38 29.64 -0.24
C LYS A 343 19.32 28.39 -1.11
N SER A 344 20.50 27.88 -1.50
CA SER A 344 20.67 26.61 -2.19
C SER A 344 21.45 25.59 -1.34
N TYR A 345 21.15 24.31 -1.56
CA TYR A 345 21.67 23.20 -0.77
C TYR A 345 21.97 21.96 -1.63
N ASN A 346 22.91 21.14 -1.17
CA ASN A 346 22.90 19.70 -1.45
C ASN A 346 22.14 19.00 -0.32
N LEU A 347 21.31 18.00 -0.63
CA LEU A 347 20.61 17.20 0.38
C LEU A 347 20.27 15.80 -0.13
N SER A 348 19.94 14.90 0.78
CA SER A 348 19.39 13.58 0.45
C SER A 348 17.91 13.52 0.80
N VAL A 349 17.10 12.94 -0.08
CA VAL A 349 15.70 12.63 0.16
C VAL A 349 15.61 11.21 0.71
N GLU A 350 15.14 11.10 1.95
CA GLU A 350 15.05 9.84 2.68
C GLU A 350 13.65 9.22 2.53
N HIS A 351 12.61 10.06 2.64
CA HIS A 351 11.23 9.62 2.56
C HIS A 351 10.37 10.60 1.77
N ILE A 352 9.47 10.02 0.98
CA ILE A 352 8.42 10.70 0.25
C ILE A 352 7.08 10.04 0.56
N THR A 353 6.00 10.79 0.38
CA THR A 353 4.64 10.27 0.43
C THR A 353 3.72 11.05 -0.51
N GLN A 354 2.46 10.65 -0.58
CA GLN A 354 1.42 11.37 -1.28
C GLN A 354 0.22 11.63 -0.36
N TYR A 355 0.12 12.84 0.18
CA TYR A 355 -0.97 13.22 1.08
C TYR A 355 -2.14 13.81 0.29
N ASN A 356 -3.25 13.06 0.20
CA ASN A 356 -4.46 13.47 -0.54
C ASN A 356 -4.19 13.92 -1.99
N GLY A 357 -3.17 13.36 -2.62
CA GLY A 357 -2.76 13.66 -4.00
C GLY A 357 -1.58 14.64 -4.13
N LEU A 358 -1.18 15.33 -3.06
CA LEU A 358 0.03 16.16 -3.05
C LEU A 358 1.26 15.30 -2.82
N LYS A 359 2.25 15.40 -3.70
CA LYS A 359 3.55 14.77 -3.57
C LYS A 359 4.42 15.56 -2.61
N GLU A 360 4.92 14.90 -1.57
CA GLU A 360 5.69 15.55 -0.52
C GLU A 360 6.89 14.72 -0.07
N ILE A 361 8.00 15.40 0.20
CA ILE A 361 9.16 14.89 0.93
C ILE A 361 8.87 15.07 2.43
N THR A 362 9.00 14.00 3.19
CA THR A 362 8.73 14.02 4.64
C THR A 362 10.00 13.88 5.48
N LYS A 363 11.10 13.47 4.87
CA LYS A 363 12.40 13.35 5.53
C LYS A 363 13.54 13.66 4.58
N ILE A 364 14.46 14.51 5.03
CA ILE A 364 15.72 14.82 4.38
C ILE A 364 16.91 14.54 5.30
N SER A 365 18.08 14.31 4.70
CA SER A 365 19.36 14.18 5.40
C SER A 365 20.48 14.87 4.62
N ASN A 366 21.70 14.83 5.15
CA ASN A 366 22.92 15.33 4.47
C ASN A 366 22.80 16.76 3.89
N VAL A 367 22.13 17.64 4.63
CA VAL A 367 21.84 19.02 4.19
C VAL A 367 23.11 19.87 4.31
N THR A 368 23.64 20.30 3.17
CA THR A 368 24.86 21.12 3.08
C THR A 368 24.56 22.39 2.27
N PRO A 369 24.73 23.60 2.86
CA PRO A 369 24.49 24.85 2.15
C PRO A 369 25.51 25.08 1.02
N ILE A 370 25.06 25.68 -0.07
CA ILE A 370 25.90 26.05 -1.23
C ILE A 370 26.01 27.57 -1.36
N GLY A 371 24.89 28.29 -1.35
CA GLY A 371 24.91 29.74 -1.53
C GLY A 371 23.54 30.41 -1.45
N ASN A 372 23.48 31.68 -1.85
CA ASN A 372 22.25 32.46 -1.94
C ASN A 372 21.75 32.51 -3.39
N ILE A 373 20.44 32.62 -3.56
CA ILE A 373 19.78 32.66 -4.88
C ILE A 373 18.72 33.76 -4.92
N ASN A 374 18.47 34.30 -6.12
CA ASN A 374 17.33 35.17 -6.39
C ASN A 374 16.09 34.32 -6.69
N ILE A 375 15.16 34.21 -5.74
CA ILE A 375 13.97 33.34 -5.87
C ILE A 375 13.08 33.71 -7.07
N MET A 376 13.12 34.97 -7.52
CA MET A 376 12.28 35.44 -8.62
C MET A 376 12.64 34.80 -9.97
N GLU A 377 13.84 34.23 -10.10
CA GLU A 377 14.25 33.49 -11.30
C GLU A 377 13.59 32.11 -11.40
N TYR A 378 13.05 31.59 -10.29
CA TYR A 378 12.49 30.24 -10.20
C TYR A 378 10.95 30.23 -10.07
N ILE A 379 10.37 31.38 -9.73
CA ILE A 379 8.92 31.54 -9.53
C ILE A 379 8.29 32.04 -10.82
N LYS A 380 7.15 31.45 -11.20
CA LYS A 380 6.47 31.81 -12.44
C LYS A 380 5.67 33.10 -12.27
N ASP A 381 5.78 34.03 -13.21
CA ASP A 381 5.00 35.27 -13.19
C ASP A 381 3.65 35.07 -13.88
N ALA A 382 2.57 35.00 -13.09
CA ALA A 382 1.22 34.77 -13.60
C ALA A 382 0.72 35.92 -14.49
N SER A 383 1.30 37.13 -14.39
CA SER A 383 0.95 38.24 -15.28
C SER A 383 1.38 38.01 -16.73
N LYS A 384 2.35 37.12 -16.96
CA LYS A 384 2.84 36.72 -18.29
C LYS A 384 2.10 35.52 -18.88
N GLY A 385 1.22 34.91 -18.11
CA GLY A 385 0.45 33.74 -18.50
C GLY A 385 0.09 32.86 -17.31
N PHE A 386 -1.20 32.55 -17.19
CA PHE A 386 -1.72 31.64 -16.18
C PHE A 386 -2.87 30.83 -16.77
N ASP A 387 -2.71 29.51 -16.82
CA ASP A 387 -3.74 28.59 -17.30
C ASP A 387 -3.94 27.47 -16.28
N VAL A 388 -5.12 27.46 -15.65
CA VAL A 388 -5.53 26.49 -14.63
C VAL A 388 -5.41 25.04 -15.11
N ASN A 389 -5.59 24.80 -16.42
CA ASN A 389 -5.55 23.45 -16.97
C ASN A 389 -4.13 22.84 -16.99
N THR A 390 -3.11 23.68 -17.19
CA THR A 390 -1.71 23.24 -17.33
C THR A 390 -0.91 23.25 -16.03
N LEU A 391 -1.48 23.79 -14.94
CA LEU A 391 -0.81 23.87 -13.64
C LEU A 391 -0.32 22.51 -13.15
N LYS A 392 0.91 22.47 -12.62
CA LYS A 392 1.43 21.27 -11.93
C LYS A 392 1.50 21.54 -10.43
N GLN A 393 1.26 20.49 -9.64
CA GLN A 393 1.40 20.57 -8.20
C GLN A 393 2.85 20.92 -7.80
N ASN A 394 2.98 21.66 -6.69
CA ASN A 394 4.22 22.21 -6.14
C ASN A 394 4.91 23.28 -7.01
N GLU A 395 4.22 23.82 -8.02
CA GLU A 395 4.64 25.06 -8.66
C GLU A 395 4.28 26.26 -7.80
N VAL A 396 5.06 27.34 -7.90
CA VAL A 396 4.81 28.62 -7.23
C VAL A 396 4.68 29.71 -8.29
N TYR A 397 3.59 30.48 -8.20
CA TYR A 397 3.36 31.65 -9.06
C TYR A 397 3.40 32.94 -8.25
N THR A 398 3.81 34.03 -8.89
CA THR A 398 3.75 35.38 -8.34
C THR A 398 2.86 36.27 -9.22
N ASN A 399 2.51 37.45 -8.71
CA ASN A 399 1.65 38.44 -9.37
C ASN A 399 0.30 37.90 -9.87
N LEU A 400 -0.24 36.86 -9.22
CA LEU A 400 -1.52 36.29 -9.61
C LEU A 400 -2.66 37.15 -9.07
N VAL A 401 -3.45 37.75 -9.97
CA VAL A 401 -4.57 38.61 -9.60
C VAL A 401 -5.89 37.90 -9.90
N GLY A 402 -6.83 37.95 -8.96
CA GLY A 402 -8.16 37.39 -9.17
C GLY A 402 -9.18 37.84 -8.14
N VAL A 403 -10.44 37.49 -8.37
CA VAL A 403 -11.55 37.78 -7.44
C VAL A 403 -11.83 36.55 -6.60
N TYR A 404 -11.74 36.69 -5.28
CA TYR A 404 -12.08 35.62 -4.34
C TYR A 404 -13.59 35.50 -4.18
N GLN A 405 -14.16 34.33 -4.48
CA GLN A 405 -15.57 34.04 -4.27
C GLN A 405 -15.78 32.58 -3.83
N LYS A 406 -16.46 32.37 -2.69
CA LYS A 406 -16.89 31.06 -2.19
C LYS A 406 -15.79 29.98 -2.29
N ARG A 407 -14.59 30.29 -1.79
CA ARG A 407 -13.40 29.39 -1.80
C ARG A 407 -12.79 29.13 -3.18
N LYS A 408 -13.10 29.99 -4.16
CA LYS A 408 -12.50 29.97 -5.50
C LYS A 408 -11.85 31.32 -5.80
N LEU A 409 -10.77 31.28 -6.57
CA LEU A 409 -10.17 32.44 -7.19
C LEU A 409 -10.59 32.46 -8.65
N HIS A 410 -11.23 33.55 -9.07
CA HIS A 410 -11.62 33.81 -10.44
C HIS A 410 -10.53 34.66 -11.12
N VAL A 411 -9.91 34.11 -12.15
CA VAL A 411 -8.79 34.72 -12.90
C VAL A 411 -9.24 34.80 -14.37
N GLY A 412 -9.76 35.96 -14.76
CA GLY A 412 -10.47 36.10 -16.04
C GLY A 412 -11.68 35.16 -16.09
N GLU A 413 -11.78 34.36 -17.16
CA GLU A 413 -12.82 33.34 -17.32
C GLU A 413 -12.53 32.03 -16.57
N GLN A 414 -11.30 31.85 -16.08
CA GLN A 414 -10.88 30.64 -15.38
C GLN A 414 -11.15 30.74 -13.88
N LYS A 415 -11.33 29.59 -13.23
CA LYS A 415 -11.46 29.51 -11.77
C LYS A 415 -10.71 28.33 -11.21
N ILE A 416 -10.12 28.51 -10.04
CA ILE A 416 -9.42 27.47 -9.29
C ILE A 416 -9.81 27.56 -7.82
N ASP A 417 -9.84 26.43 -7.13
CA ASP A 417 -10.04 26.43 -5.69
C ASP A 417 -8.89 27.14 -4.99
N ILE A 418 -9.20 27.88 -3.92
CA ILE A 418 -8.21 28.57 -3.11
C ILE A 418 -8.45 28.27 -1.64
N PHE A 419 -7.39 27.91 -0.94
CA PHE A 419 -7.41 27.50 0.46
C PHE A 419 -6.45 28.37 1.27
N PHE A 420 -7.01 29.06 2.26
CA PHE A 420 -6.25 29.84 3.23
C PHE A 420 -5.96 28.95 4.45
N LYS A 421 -4.69 28.76 4.77
CA LYS A 421 -4.24 28.00 5.96
C LYS A 421 -4.62 28.72 7.24
N ASP A 422 -4.42 30.03 7.26
CA ASP A 422 -4.99 30.91 8.26
C ASP A 422 -6.40 31.32 7.84
N LYS A 423 -7.40 30.86 8.60
CA LYS A 423 -8.81 31.16 8.30
C LYS A 423 -9.16 32.60 8.65
N GLU A 424 -8.46 33.22 9.60
CA GLU A 424 -8.72 34.59 10.03
C GLU A 424 -8.24 35.59 8.98
N ALA A 425 -7.17 35.25 8.25
CA ALA A 425 -6.66 36.01 7.11
C ALA A 425 -7.48 35.83 5.81
N THR A 426 -8.62 35.11 5.83
CA THR A 426 -9.42 34.92 4.61
C THR A 426 -10.11 36.22 4.21
N PRO A 427 -9.92 36.73 2.98
CA PRO A 427 -10.51 37.99 2.54
C PRO A 427 -12.05 37.88 2.41
N PRO A 428 -12.78 39.00 2.51
CA PRO A 428 -14.21 39.02 2.27
C PRO A 428 -14.59 38.45 0.89
N ASN A 429 -15.74 37.78 0.82
CA ASN A 429 -16.25 37.25 -0.44
C ASN A 429 -16.51 38.40 -1.44
N GLY A 430 -15.95 38.31 -2.63
CA GLY A 430 -15.99 39.35 -3.67
C GLY A 430 -14.74 40.22 -3.71
N SER A 431 -13.81 40.09 -2.75
CA SER A 431 -12.56 40.86 -2.76
C SER A 431 -11.68 40.52 -3.96
N LYS A 432 -11.15 41.55 -4.61
CA LYS A 432 -10.07 41.44 -5.60
C LYS A 432 -8.75 41.35 -4.86
N ILE A 433 -7.96 40.32 -5.13
CA ILE A 433 -6.70 40.06 -4.44
C ILE A 433 -5.55 39.88 -5.42
N LYS A 434 -4.37 40.36 -5.05
CA LYS A 434 -3.09 40.06 -5.70
C LYS A 434 -2.30 39.11 -4.80
N ILE A 435 -2.05 37.89 -5.29
CA ILE A 435 -1.29 36.87 -4.57
C ILE A 435 0.19 37.01 -4.96
N LYS A 436 1.04 37.22 -3.95
CA LYS A 436 2.50 37.34 -4.09
C LYS A 436 3.15 35.97 -4.28
N PHE A 437 2.67 34.95 -3.56
CA PHE A 437 3.15 33.57 -3.65
C PHE A 437 1.97 32.58 -3.67
N ALA A 438 1.57 32.18 -4.87
CA ALA A 438 0.52 31.20 -5.11
C ALA A 438 1.15 29.81 -5.25
N HIS A 439 1.21 29.05 -4.14
CA HIS A 439 1.58 27.64 -4.22
C HIS A 439 0.42 26.83 -4.81
N ILE A 440 0.70 26.10 -5.89
CA ILE A 440 -0.23 25.13 -6.48
C ILE A 440 -0.20 23.83 -5.67
N GLY A 441 -1.06 23.75 -4.67
CA GLY A 441 -1.28 22.54 -3.89
C GLY A 441 -2.26 21.56 -4.54
N TYR A 442 -2.45 20.43 -3.86
CA TYR A 442 -3.38 19.39 -4.29
C TYR A 442 -4.07 18.77 -3.07
N TYR A 443 -5.40 18.72 -3.06
CA TYR A 443 -6.18 18.03 -2.04
C TYR A 443 -7.42 17.43 -2.70
N TYR A 444 -7.28 16.20 -3.19
CA TYR A 444 -8.17 15.53 -4.14
C TYR A 444 -8.34 16.23 -5.51
N GLN A 445 -8.12 17.54 -5.58
CA GLN A 445 -8.05 18.38 -6.77
C GLN A 445 -7.00 19.50 -6.61
N LYS A 446 -6.61 20.14 -7.72
CA LYS A 446 -5.67 21.28 -7.71
C LYS A 446 -6.30 22.47 -7.00
N GLN A 447 -5.50 23.17 -6.20
CA GLN A 447 -5.92 24.39 -5.49
C GLN A 447 -4.73 25.32 -5.28
N ILE A 448 -4.99 26.61 -5.12
CA ILE A 448 -4.01 27.56 -4.61
C ILE A 448 -4.01 27.48 -3.08
N VAL A 449 -2.85 27.38 -2.47
CA VAL A 449 -2.69 27.40 -1.01
C VAL A 449 -2.02 28.70 -0.59
N ILE A 450 -2.71 29.47 0.24
CA ILE A 450 -2.19 30.68 0.89
C ILE A 450 -1.81 30.32 2.31
N TYR A 451 -0.57 30.56 2.70
CA TYR A 451 -0.05 30.14 4.00
C TYR A 451 -0.22 31.20 5.06
N ASP A 452 0.04 32.46 4.70
CA ASP A 452 -0.01 33.58 5.63
C ASP A 452 -0.63 34.83 4.96
N SER A 453 -1.01 35.80 5.78
CA SER A 453 -1.61 37.07 5.34
C SER A 453 -0.69 37.86 4.40
N ASP A 454 0.63 37.75 4.60
CA ASP A 454 1.63 38.43 3.77
C ASP A 454 1.73 37.90 2.33
N ASP A 455 1.19 36.69 2.07
CA ASP A 455 1.24 36.06 0.74
C ASP A 455 0.26 36.70 -0.26
N PHE A 456 -0.60 37.62 0.17
CA PHE A 456 -1.49 38.37 -0.73
C PHE A 456 -1.73 39.81 -0.26
N THR A 457 -2.30 40.63 -1.15
CA THR A 457 -2.82 41.96 -0.81
C THR A 457 -4.21 42.13 -1.38
N LEU A 458 -5.06 42.86 -0.66
CA LEU A 458 -6.31 43.35 -1.22
C LEU A 458 -5.99 44.44 -2.25
N LEU A 459 -6.67 44.40 -3.39
CA LEU A 459 -6.67 45.50 -4.35
C LEU A 459 -7.95 46.31 -4.11
N GLU A 460 -7.82 47.62 -4.09
CA GLU A 460 -8.98 48.52 -4.09
C GLU A 460 -9.85 48.22 -5.33
N GLN A 461 -11.17 48.31 -5.14
CA GLN A 461 -12.15 47.88 -6.14
C GLN A 461 -12.08 48.73 -7.42
#